data_AF-A0A7D6I612-F1
#
_entry.id   AF-A0A7D6I612-F1
#
_cell.length_a   1.000
_cell.length_b   1.000
_cell.length_c   1.000
_cell.angle_alpha   90.00
_cell.angle_beta   90.00
_cell.angle_gamma   90.00
#
_symmetry.space_group_name_H-M   'P 1'
#
loop_
_entity.id
_entity.type
_entity.pdbx_description
1 polymer ?
#
loop_
_entity_poly.entity_id
_entity_poly.type
_entity_poly.pdbx_seq_one_letter_code
_entity_poly.pdbx_strand_id
1 'polypeptide(L)'
;MLNLGKSVVDQERAWLQPKAWIGPAILSAILLSVIIYAIVSIKHRQIKGQMISAKEVGMRLFGPYVLAVELISLLLLAGLVVAFHIGREKRLNSLDSHSDVEEQV
;
A
#
# COMPACT_ATOMS: atom_id res chain seq x y z
N MET A 1 -15.36 2.98 0.51
CA MET A 1 -15.26 2.33 -0.82
C MET A 1 -15.70 3.34 -1.85
N LEU A 2 -15.06 3.36 -3.02
CA LEU A 2 -15.67 4.00 -4.19
C LEU A 2 -17.10 3.44 -4.34
N ASN A 3 -18.07 4.25 -4.77
CA ASN A 3 -19.46 3.81 -4.88
C ASN A 3 -19.62 2.85 -6.08
N LEU A 4 -19.05 1.66 -5.98
CA LEU A 4 -18.89 0.66 -7.06
C LEU A 4 -20.15 -0.20 -7.30
N GLY A 5 -21.25 0.11 -6.59
CA GLY A 5 -22.55 -0.52 -6.78
C GLY A 5 -22.73 -1.86 -6.05
N LYS A 6 -23.96 -2.38 -6.11
CA LYS A 6 -24.39 -3.59 -5.38
C LYS A 6 -23.81 -4.89 -5.95
N SER A 7 -23.55 -4.95 -7.25
CA SER A 7 -22.99 -6.13 -7.93
C SER A 7 -21.58 -6.49 -7.44
N VAL A 8 -20.77 -5.49 -7.06
CA VAL A 8 -19.42 -5.70 -6.53
C VAL A 8 -19.47 -6.27 -5.10
N VAL A 9 -20.44 -5.81 -4.29
CA VAL A 9 -20.63 -6.30 -2.91
C VAL A 9 -21.02 -7.78 -2.90
N ASP A 10 -21.87 -8.21 -3.82
CA ASP A 10 -22.27 -9.62 -3.93
C ASP A 10 -21.09 -10.51 -4.36
N GLN A 11 -20.21 -9.99 -5.22
CA GLN A 11 -18.99 -10.68 -5.64
C GLN A 11 -17.94 -10.77 -4.51
N GLU A 12 -17.74 -9.69 -3.74
CA GLU A 12 -16.86 -9.71 -2.56
C GLU A 12 -17.32 -10.74 -1.53
N ARG A 13 -18.64 -10.86 -1.29
CA ARG A 13 -19.20 -11.90 -0.42
C ARG A 13 -18.94 -13.31 -0.93
N ALA A 14 -19.00 -13.53 -2.24
CA ALA A 14 -18.66 -14.81 -2.85
C ALA A 14 -17.16 -15.15 -2.72
N TRP A 15 -16.28 -14.14 -2.78
CA TRP A 15 -14.82 -14.32 -2.61
C TRP A 15 -14.41 -14.51 -1.15
N LEU A 16 -15.13 -13.91 -0.20
CA LEU A 16 -14.94 -14.06 1.25
C LEU A 16 -15.59 -15.34 1.82
N GLN A 17 -15.83 -16.36 1.00
CA GLN A 17 -16.33 -17.63 1.50
C GLN A 17 -15.31 -18.28 2.46
N PRO A 18 -15.74 -18.82 3.61
CA PRO A 18 -14.84 -19.43 4.60
C PRO A 18 -13.94 -20.54 4.02
N LYS A 19 -14.38 -21.22 2.97
CA LYS A 19 -13.56 -22.25 2.30
C LYS A 19 -12.29 -21.66 1.65
N ALA A 20 -12.36 -20.43 1.14
CA ALA A 20 -11.23 -19.76 0.50
C ALA A 20 -10.23 -19.17 1.52
N TRP A 21 -10.69 -18.76 2.70
CA TRP A 21 -9.82 -18.09 3.69
C TRP A 21 -9.11 -19.03 4.67
N ILE A 22 -9.53 -20.31 4.80
CA ILE A 22 -9.11 -21.15 5.93
C ILE A 22 -7.63 -21.51 5.78
N GLY A 23 -7.20 -21.84 4.56
CA GLY A 23 -5.81 -22.14 4.25
C GLY A 23 -4.88 -20.96 4.56
N PRO A 24 -5.08 -19.78 3.96
CA PRO A 24 -4.30 -18.58 4.26
C PRO A 24 -4.34 -18.18 5.74
N ALA A 25 -5.48 -18.36 6.41
CA ALA A 25 -5.62 -18.05 7.84
C ALA A 25 -4.79 -18.98 8.72
N ILE A 26 -4.84 -20.29 8.46
CA ILE A 26 -4.02 -21.28 9.18
C ILE A 26 -2.53 -20.98 8.97
N LEU A 27 -2.12 -20.73 7.72
CA LEU A 27 -0.72 -20.41 7.43
C LEU A 27 -0.26 -19.13 8.14
N SER A 28 -1.10 -18.09 8.14
CA SER A 28 -0.83 -16.83 8.86
C SER A 28 -0.77 -17.04 10.38
N ALA A 29 -1.64 -17.90 10.93
CA ALA A 29 -1.64 -18.23 12.35
C ALA A 29 -0.35 -18.97 12.75
N ILE A 30 0.09 -19.93 11.94
CA ILE A 30 1.37 -20.63 12.15
C ILE A 30 2.53 -19.64 12.12
N LEU A 31 2.58 -18.76 11.11
CA LEU A 31 3.62 -17.73 10.99
C LEU A 31 3.61 -16.80 12.22
N LEU A 32 2.44 -16.37 12.68
CA LEU A 32 2.29 -15.55 13.87
C LEU A 32 2.82 -16.28 15.11
N SER A 33 2.49 -17.56 15.29
CA SER A 33 3.02 -18.37 16.40
C SER A 33 4.54 -18.45 16.38
N VAL A 34 5.16 -18.60 15.19
CA VAL A 34 6.62 -18.59 15.03
C VAL A 34 7.21 -17.23 15.43
N ILE A 35 6.60 -16.12 15.00
CA ILE A 35 7.05 -14.77 15.37
C ILE A 35 6.96 -14.56 16.88
N ILE A 36 5.84 -14.95 17.51
CA ILE A 36 5.67 -14.84 18.97
C ILE A 36 6.73 -15.66 19.69
N TYR A 37 6.94 -16.91 19.28
CA TYR A 37 7.97 -17.77 19.86
C TYR A 37 9.36 -17.15 19.74
N ALA A 38 9.71 -16.63 18.57
CA ALA A 38 10.99 -15.97 18.33
C ALA A 38 11.20 -14.74 19.22
N ILE A 39 10.17 -13.91 19.42
CA ILE A 39 10.24 -12.72 20.29
C ILE A 39 10.39 -13.12 21.76
N VAL A 40 9.57 -14.05 22.26
CA VAL A 40 9.55 -14.43 23.68
C VAL A 40 10.81 -15.22 24.08
N SER A 41 11.43 -15.96 23.15
CA SER A 41 12.66 -16.71 23.40
C SER A 41 13.87 -15.81 23.71
N ILE A 42 13.84 -14.53 23.30
CA ILE A 42 14.93 -13.59 23.56
C ILE A 42 14.94 -13.21 25.05
N LYS A 43 16.09 -13.34 25.71
CA LYS A 43 16.27 -12.87 27.09
C LYS A 43 16.17 -11.36 27.14
N HIS A 44 15.16 -10.86 27.84
CA HIS A 44 14.92 -9.43 27.99
C HIS A 44 15.90 -8.86 29.02
N ARG A 45 16.68 -7.84 28.64
CA ARG A 45 17.33 -6.95 29.61
C ARG A 45 16.37 -5.83 29.93
N GLN A 46 16.29 -5.42 31.20
CA GLN A 46 15.46 -4.27 31.57
C GLN A 46 16.01 -3.01 30.90
N ILE A 47 15.24 -2.48 29.95
CA ILE A 47 15.51 -1.19 29.31
C ILE A 47 14.84 -0.13 30.17
N LYS A 48 15.61 0.83 30.67
CA LYS A 48 15.04 2.01 31.32
C LYS A 48 14.37 2.87 30.25
N GLY A 49 13.13 3.31 30.50
CA GLY A 49 12.42 4.22 29.62
C GLY A 49 13.11 5.59 29.58
N GLN A 50 14.04 5.77 28.65
CA GLN A 50 14.67 7.06 28.39
C GLN A 50 13.84 7.83 27.37
N MET A 51 13.60 9.11 27.62
CA MET A 51 12.93 9.98 26.66
C MET A 51 13.88 10.25 25.49
N ILE A 52 13.45 9.92 24.27
CA ILE A 52 14.18 10.20 23.03
C ILE A 52 13.58 11.47 22.42
N SER A 53 14.41 12.49 22.22
CA SER A 53 13.96 13.77 21.66
C SER A 53 13.89 13.75 20.13
N ALA A 54 13.01 14.55 19.53
CA ALA A 54 12.93 14.69 18.07
C ALA A 54 14.25 15.17 17.45
N LYS A 55 15.01 16.03 18.15
CA LYS A 55 16.35 16.48 17.72
C LYS A 55 17.32 15.31 17.62
N GLU A 56 17.30 14.40 18.58
CA GLU A 56 18.17 13.23 18.60
C GLU A 56 17.89 12.29 17.42
N VAL A 57 16.61 12.05 17.12
CA VAL A 57 16.19 11.29 15.94
C VAL A 57 16.62 12.01 14.66
N GLY A 58 16.41 13.33 14.57
CA GLY A 58 16.80 14.15 13.42
C GLY A 58 18.29 14.12 13.13
N MET A 59 19.14 14.19 14.16
CA MET A 59 20.59 14.09 14.00
C MET A 59 21.02 12.74 13.40
N ARG A 60 20.33 11.64 13.73
CA ARG A 60 20.60 10.33 13.14
C ARG A 60 20.05 10.24 11.71
N LEU A 61 18.84 10.72 11.48
CA LEU A 61 18.20 10.67 10.15
C LEU A 61 18.97 11.48 9.10
N PHE A 62 19.45 12.68 9.45
CA PHE A 62 20.16 13.55 8.52
C PHE A 62 21.69 13.47 8.61
N GLY A 63 22.22 12.62 9.50
CA GLY A 63 23.64 12.29 9.57
C GLY A 63 23.93 10.96 8.85
N PRO A 64 24.07 9.85 9.59
CA PRO A 64 24.39 8.54 9.00
C PRO A 64 23.33 8.01 8.03
N TYR A 65 22.06 8.41 8.19
CA TYR A 65 20.95 7.91 7.37
C TYR A 65 20.48 8.90 6.30
N VAL A 66 21.28 9.91 5.98
CA VAL A 66 20.89 10.96 5.00
C VAL A 66 20.47 10.38 3.65
N LEU A 67 21.19 9.35 3.17
CA LEU A 67 20.86 8.66 1.93
C LEU A 67 19.51 7.94 1.99
N ALA A 68 19.13 7.37 3.14
CA ALA A 68 17.83 6.72 3.29
C ALA A 68 16.68 7.73 3.18
N VAL A 69 16.84 8.93 3.76
CA VAL A 69 15.85 10.01 3.67
C VAL A 69 15.69 10.50 2.23
N GLU A 70 16.80 10.62 1.50
CA GLU A 70 16.80 10.98 0.09
C GLU A 70 16.06 9.94 -0.76
N LEU A 71 16.38 8.65 -0.57
CA LEU A 71 15.72 7.56 -1.29
C LEU A 71 14.22 7.48 -0.97
N ILE A 72 13.80 7.73 0.26
CA ILE A 72 12.38 7.77 0.62
C ILE A 72 11.68 8.94 -0.11
N SER A 73 12.33 10.11 -0.20
CA SER A 73 11.78 11.25 -0.94
C SER A 73 11.58 10.93 -2.42
N LEU A 74 12.57 10.28 -3.05
CA LEU A 74 12.47 9.82 -4.44
C LEU A 74 11.45 8.69 -4.61
N LEU A 75 11.34 7.77 -3.66
CA LEU A 75 10.35 6.69 -3.66
C LEU A 75 8.93 7.24 -3.58
N LEU A 76 8.70 8.25 -2.72
CA LEU A 76 7.42 8.94 -2.62
C LEU A 76 7.08 9.69 -3.91
N LEU A 77 8.06 10.39 -4.50
CA LEU A 77 7.88 11.06 -5.79
C LEU A 77 7.52 10.06 -6.89
N ALA A 78 8.24 8.94 -6.98
CA ALA A 78 7.96 7.89 -7.94
C ALA A 78 6.55 7.29 -7.74
N GLY A 79 6.18 7.01 -6.49
CA GLY A 79 4.84 6.53 -6.15
C GLY A 79 3.73 7.50 -6.57
N LEU A 80 3.94 8.81 -6.36
CA LEU A 80 3.01 9.86 -6.80
C LEU A 80 2.89 9.90 -8.33
N VAL A 81 4.00 9.85 -9.05
CA VAL A 81 4.03 9.85 -10.52
C VAL A 81 3.29 8.64 -11.07
N VAL A 82 3.54 7.44 -10.52
CA VAL A 82 2.87 6.20 -10.94
C VAL A 82 1.38 6.26 -10.65
N ALA A 83 0.98 6.71 -9.45
CA ALA A 83 -0.42 6.86 -9.10
C ALA A 83 -1.15 7.84 -10.03
N PHE A 84 -0.54 8.99 -10.36
CA PHE A 84 -1.11 9.95 -11.30
C PHE A 84 -1.19 9.41 -12.73
N HIS A 85 -0.17 8.65 -13.16
CA HIS A 85 -0.16 8.06 -14.49
C HIS A 85 -1.29 7.02 -14.66
N ILE A 86 -1.47 6.13 -13.68
CA ILE A 86 -2.50 5.08 -13.69
C ILE A 86 -3.90 5.67 -13.48
N GLY A 87 -4.03 6.63 -12.55
CA GLY A 87 -5.31 7.23 -12.20
C GLY A 87 -5.87 8.21 -13.24
N ARG A 88 -5.10 8.57 -14.26
CA ARG A 88 -5.54 9.47 -15.32
C ARG A 88 -6.29 8.70 -16.40
N GLU A 89 -7.61 8.85 -16.44
CA GLU A 89 -8.44 8.36 -17.55
C GLU A 89 -8.05 9.08 -18.84
N LYS A 90 -7.70 8.32 -19.89
CA LYS A 90 -7.50 8.86 -21.23
C LYS A 90 -8.87 9.27 -21.79
N ARG A 91 -9.19 10.56 -21.74
CA ARG A 91 -10.35 11.12 -22.46
C ARG A 91 -10.05 11.10 -23.97
N LEU A 92 -10.26 9.96 -24.62
CA LEU A 92 -9.83 9.72 -26.02
C LEU A 92 -10.96 9.21 -26.93
N ASN A 93 -12.23 9.37 -26.56
CA ASN A 93 -13.36 8.83 -27.34
C ASN A 93 -14.46 9.87 -27.68
N SER A 94 -14.11 11.13 -28.01
CA SER A 94 -15.16 12.07 -28.44
C SER A 94 -14.77 13.07 -29.52
N LEU A 95 -13.65 12.87 -30.22
CA LEU A 95 -13.24 13.79 -31.31
C LEU A 95 -13.13 13.10 -32.68
N ASP A 96 -13.05 11.77 -32.76
CA ASP A 96 -13.00 11.05 -34.04
C ASP A 96 -14.38 10.62 -34.57
N SER A 97 -15.45 10.76 -33.79
CA SER A 97 -16.80 10.38 -34.24
C SER A 97 -17.55 11.52 -34.95
N HIS A 98 -16.94 12.69 -35.10
CA HIS A 98 -17.59 13.86 -35.73
C HIS A 98 -17.02 14.25 -37.09
N SER A 99 -15.88 13.70 -37.53
CA SER A 99 -15.33 13.96 -38.86
C SER A 99 -15.92 13.08 -39.97
N ASP A 100 -16.52 11.94 -39.62
CA ASP A 100 -17.09 11.02 -40.61
C ASP A 100 -18.54 11.37 -41.04
N VAL A 101 -19.17 12.35 -40.38
CA VAL A 101 -20.58 12.73 -40.63
C VAL A 101 -20.69 13.94 -41.57
N GLU A 102 -19.66 14.77 -41.71
CA GLU A 102 -19.71 15.98 -42.58
C GLU A 102 -19.33 15.73 -44.05
N GLU A 103 -18.83 14.54 -44.43
CA GLU A 103 -18.49 14.24 -45.83
C GLU A 103 -19.64 13.58 -46.63
N GLN A 104 -20.84 13.46 -46.04
CA GLN A 104 -22.03 12.87 -46.70
C GLN A 104 -23.27 13.79 -46.80
N VAL A 105 -23.11 15.12 -46.67
CA VAL A 105 -24.21 16.09 -46.92
C VAL A 105 -23.86 17.06 -48.03
#